data_AF-A0A9P1AQR6-F1
#
_entry.id   AF-A0A9P1AQR6-F1
#
_cell.length_a   1.000
_cell.length_b   1.000
_cell.length_c   1.000
_cell.angle_alpha   90.00
_cell.angle_beta   90.00
_cell.angle_gamma   90.00
#
_symmetry.space_group_name_H-M   'P 1'
#
loop_
_entity.id
_entity.type
_entity.pdbx_description
1 polymer ?
#
loop_
_entity_poly.entity_id
_entity_poly.type
_entity_poly.pdbx_seq_one_letter_code
_entity_poly.pdbx_strand_id
1 'polypeptide(L)'
;MGEKEEAAPVLLQCLESGRVDVICSILSQMKAQTDFHAQVDKLCCKEGTLLHKAVDLDAADSVASLLSGGVNPCVQNSQGKTAYQCCKSEAVRLSFVREALQSINMDK
;
A
#
# COMPACT_ATOMS: atom_id res chain seq x y z
N MET A 1 26.86 -14.28 1.43
CA MET A 1 26.08 -13.44 2.36
C MET A 1 24.74 -13.21 1.69
N GLY A 2 23.67 -13.77 2.23
CA GLY A 2 22.37 -13.81 1.58
C GLY A 2 21.78 -12.41 1.47
N GLU A 3 21.76 -11.89 0.26
CA GLU A 3 20.90 -10.79 -0.13
C GLU A 3 19.47 -11.30 0.05
N LYS A 4 18.89 -11.06 1.23
CA LYS A 4 17.44 -11.04 1.34
C LYS A 4 17.02 -9.91 0.43
N GLU A 5 16.60 -10.26 -0.78
CA GLU A 5 15.91 -9.38 -1.71
C GLU A 5 14.77 -8.75 -0.91
N GLU A 6 15.01 -7.57 -0.32
CA GLU A 6 14.00 -6.91 0.49
C GLU A 6 12.85 -6.64 -0.48
N ALA A 7 11.66 -7.16 -0.17
CA ALA A 7 10.46 -6.85 -0.94
C ALA A 7 10.20 -5.33 -1.00
N ALA A 8 10.80 -4.57 -0.07
CA ALA A 8 10.67 -3.14 0.08
C ALA A 8 11.12 -2.31 -1.14
N PRO A 9 12.41 -2.34 -1.57
CA PRO A 9 12.87 -1.62 -2.75
C PRO A 9 12.16 -2.06 -4.03
N VAL A 10 11.81 -3.35 -4.16
CA VAL A 10 11.11 -3.85 -5.35
C VAL A 10 9.69 -3.28 -5.42
N LEU A 11 8.95 -3.27 -4.31
CA LEU A 11 7.61 -2.67 -4.24
C LEU A 11 7.64 -1.17 -4.52
N LEU A 12 8.65 -0.46 -3.98
CA LEU A 12 8.87 0.96 -4.25
C LEU A 12 9.12 1.23 -5.74
N GLN A 13 9.99 0.46 -6.37
CA GLN A 13 10.26 0.60 -7.80
C GLN A 13 9.02 0.27 -8.65
N CYS A 14 8.23 -0.73 -8.25
CA CYS A 14 6.99 -1.06 -8.93
C CYS A 14 5.94 0.06 -8.80
N LEU A 15 5.88 0.75 -7.66
CA LEU A 15 5.04 1.93 -7.48
C LEU A 15 5.45 3.08 -8.40
N GLU A 16 6.74 3.38 -8.45
CA GLU A 16 7.28 4.44 -9.30
C GLU A 16 7.11 4.15 -10.80
N SER A 17 7.14 2.87 -11.18
CA SER A 17 6.93 2.42 -12.56
C SER A 17 5.47 2.12 -12.90
N GLY A 18 4.53 2.23 -11.95
CA GLY A 18 3.11 1.94 -12.16
C GLY A 18 2.79 0.46 -12.41
N ARG A 19 3.68 -0.46 -12.01
CA ARG A 19 3.53 -1.91 -12.19
C ARG A 19 2.63 -2.52 -11.11
N VAL A 20 1.34 -2.22 -11.20
CA VAL A 20 0.31 -2.63 -10.25
C VAL A 20 0.15 -4.16 -10.19
N ASP A 21 0.30 -4.83 -11.32
CA ASP A 21 0.31 -6.29 -11.46
C ASP A 21 1.35 -6.96 -10.57
N VAL A 22 2.57 -6.41 -10.54
CA VAL A 22 3.66 -6.92 -9.70
C VAL A 22 3.41 -6.63 -8.22
N ILE A 23 2.89 -5.44 -7.90
CA ILE A 23 2.50 -5.07 -6.53
C ILE A 23 1.48 -6.09 -6.00
N CYS A 24 0.41 -6.37 -6.76
CA CYS A 24 -0.60 -7.36 -6.38
C CYS A 24 0.00 -8.76 -6.18
N SER A 25 0.90 -9.18 -7.06
CA SER A 25 1.56 -10.48 -6.97
C SER A 25 2.39 -10.60 -5.69
N ILE A 26 3.25 -9.61 -5.42
CA ILE A 26 4.10 -9.59 -4.21
C ILE A 26 3.24 -9.53 -2.96
N LEU A 27 2.23 -8.66 -2.90
CA LEU A 27 1.33 -8.56 -1.74
C LEU A 27 0.59 -9.88 -1.49
N SER A 28 0.14 -10.56 -2.54
CA SER A 28 -0.53 -11.86 -2.43
C SER A 28 0.41 -12.93 -1.87
N GLN A 29 1.67 -12.94 -2.30
CA GLN A 29 2.68 -13.85 -1.76
C GLN A 29 3.00 -13.53 -0.30
N MET A 30 3.12 -12.26 0.06
CA MET A 30 3.37 -11.83 1.45
C MET A 30 2.18 -12.10 2.36
N LYS A 31 0.94 -12.00 1.86
CA LYS A 31 -0.29 -12.28 2.61
C LYS A 31 -0.38 -13.74 3.06
N ALA A 32 0.28 -14.65 2.33
CA ALA A 32 0.45 -16.04 2.74
C ALA A 32 1.45 -16.22 3.90
N GLN A 33 2.23 -15.19 4.25
CA GLN A 33 3.15 -15.21 5.38
C GLN A 33 2.52 -14.61 6.64
N THR A 34 2.88 -15.15 7.80
CA THR A 34 2.29 -14.79 9.11
C THR A 34 2.59 -13.37 9.57
N ASP A 35 3.63 -12.74 9.02
CA ASP A 35 4.12 -11.40 9.36
C ASP A 35 3.74 -10.33 8.32
N PHE A 36 2.71 -10.54 7.50
CA PHE A 36 2.30 -9.61 6.44
C PHE A 36 2.22 -8.14 6.90
N HIS A 37 1.39 -7.85 7.91
CA HIS A 37 1.25 -6.49 8.43
C HIS A 37 2.55 -5.97 9.02
N ALA A 38 3.30 -6.82 9.73
CA ALA A 38 4.59 -6.43 10.29
C ALA A 38 5.64 -6.10 9.22
N GLN A 39 5.56 -6.73 8.04
CA GLN A 39 6.47 -6.44 6.92
C GLN A 39 6.01 -5.21 6.13
N VAL A 40 4.73 -5.10 5.81
CA VAL A 40 4.21 -4.02 4.95
C VAL A 40 4.04 -2.70 5.72
N ASP A 41 3.64 -2.74 6.99
CA ASP A 41 3.53 -1.53 7.82
C ASP A 41 4.90 -1.02 8.29
N LYS A 42 5.90 -1.90 8.47
CA LYS A 42 7.31 -1.51 8.74
C LYS A 42 8.05 -1.04 7.50
N LEU A 43 7.47 -1.20 6.31
CA LEU A 43 8.08 -0.81 5.05
C LEU A 43 8.10 0.71 4.95
N CYS A 44 9.06 1.31 5.67
CA CYS A 44 9.19 2.73 5.86
C CYS A 44 9.80 3.37 4.62
N CYS A 45 8.97 4.10 3.90
CA CYS A 45 9.41 5.04 2.87
C CYS A 45 9.68 6.40 3.55
N LYS A 46 10.35 7.33 2.87
CA LYS A 46 10.56 8.69 3.41
C LYS A 46 9.24 9.38 3.79
N GLU A 47 8.15 9.02 3.11
CA GLU A 47 6.80 9.56 3.27
C GLU A 47 5.98 8.91 4.40
N GLY A 48 6.47 7.81 5.01
CA GLY A 48 5.73 7.01 5.98
C GLY A 48 5.72 5.54 5.56
N THR A 49 4.55 5.00 5.21
CA THR A 49 4.40 3.62 4.72
C THR A 49 4.36 3.55 3.19
N LEU A 50 4.36 2.32 2.66
CA LEU A 50 4.15 2.10 1.22
C LEU A 50 2.86 2.75 0.68
N LEU A 51 1.79 2.78 1.51
CA LEU A 51 0.54 3.45 1.16
C LEU A 51 0.68 4.97 1.08
N HIS A 52 1.50 5.58 1.94
CA HIS A 52 1.81 7.02 1.85
C HIS A 52 2.56 7.35 0.56
N LYS A 53 3.51 6.49 0.15
CA LYS A 53 4.23 6.67 -1.11
C LYS A 53 3.29 6.61 -2.32
N ALA A 54 2.40 5.60 -2.36
CA ALA A 54 1.42 5.47 -3.44
C ALA A 54 0.50 6.70 -3.55
N VAL A 55 0.09 7.25 -2.40
CA VAL A 55 -0.70 8.49 -2.35
C VAL A 55 0.12 9.70 -2.81
N ASP A 56 1.39 9.80 -2.40
CA ASP A 56 2.25 10.92 -2.79
C ASP A 56 2.52 10.97 -4.30
N LEU A 57 2.61 9.79 -4.92
CA LEU A 57 2.71 9.56 -6.37
C LEU A 57 1.38 9.76 -7.12
N ASP A 58 0.28 10.03 -6.42
CA ASP A 58 -1.08 10.15 -6.97
C ASP A 58 -1.56 8.90 -7.74
N ALA A 59 -1.04 7.72 -7.38
CA ALA A 59 -1.29 6.45 -8.06
C ALA A 59 -2.54 5.75 -7.52
N ALA A 60 -3.72 6.17 -8.00
CA ALA A 60 -5.03 5.67 -7.54
C ALA A 60 -5.18 4.13 -7.65
N ASP A 61 -4.66 3.52 -8.72
CA ASP A 61 -4.73 2.07 -8.95
C ASP A 61 -3.82 1.29 -8.00
N SER A 62 -2.63 1.83 -7.73
CA SER A 62 -1.70 1.25 -6.75
C SER A 62 -2.26 1.33 -5.33
N VAL A 63 -2.91 2.45 -4.98
CA VAL A 63 -3.60 2.60 -3.69
C VAL A 63 -4.72 1.58 -3.55
N ALA A 64 -5.56 1.41 -4.56
CA ALA A 64 -6.62 0.39 -4.54
C ALA A 64 -6.03 -1.02 -4.34
N SER A 65 -4.98 -1.35 -5.10
CA SER A 65 -4.31 -2.65 -5.02
C SER A 65 -3.67 -2.93 -3.66
N LEU A 66 -3.10 -1.91 -3.03
CA LEU A 66 -2.55 -2.01 -1.67
C LEU A 66 -3.64 -2.25 -0.62
N LEU A 67 -4.74 -1.50 -0.71
CA LEU A 67 -5.87 -1.68 0.19
C LEU A 67 -6.51 -3.06 0.01
N SER A 68 -6.67 -3.53 -1.23
CA SER A 68 -7.15 -4.89 -1.54
C SER A 68 -6.19 -5.97 -1.02
N GLY A 69 -4.88 -5.67 -1.03
CA GLY A 69 -3.84 -6.48 -0.41
C GLY A 69 -4.00 -6.62 1.10
N GLY A 70 -4.78 -5.76 1.76
CA GLY A 70 -4.98 -5.75 3.22
C GLY A 70 -4.01 -4.84 3.96
N VAL A 71 -3.35 -3.91 3.26
CA VAL A 71 -2.47 -2.92 3.91
C VAL A 71 -3.28 -2.00 4.81
N ASN A 72 -2.75 -1.68 5.99
CA ASN A 72 -3.48 -0.88 6.98
C ASN A 72 -3.44 0.62 6.62
N PRO A 73 -4.57 1.26 6.28
CA PRO A 73 -4.62 2.67 5.93
C PRO A 73 -4.54 3.61 7.13
N CYS A 74 -4.72 3.09 8.35
CA CYS A 74 -4.71 3.88 9.58
C CYS A 74 -3.30 4.12 10.13
N VAL A 75 -2.26 3.52 9.53
CA VAL A 75 -0.88 3.78 9.92
C VAL A 75 -0.57 5.25 9.67
N GLN A 76 0.07 5.89 10.65
CA GLN A 76 0.48 7.28 10.57
C GLN A 76 1.96 7.38 10.19
N ASN A 77 2.30 8.36 9.35
CA ASN A 77 3.69 8.69 9.07
C ASN A 77 4.34 9.48 10.22
N SER A 78 5.61 9.87 10.03
CA SER A 78 6.38 10.67 11.01
C SER A 78 5.78 12.05 11.31
N GLN A 79 4.83 12.53 10.51
CA GLN A 79 4.08 13.78 10.76
C GLN A 79 2.75 13.53 11.50
N GLY A 80 2.46 12.28 11.89
CA GLY A 80 1.19 11.90 12.52
C GLY A 80 0.00 11.89 11.56
N LYS A 81 0.24 11.91 10.24
CA LYS A 81 -0.82 11.89 9.23
C LYS A 81 -0.99 10.49 8.67
N THR A 82 -2.23 10.10 8.36
CA THR A 82 -2.52 8.86 7.61
C THR A 82 -2.35 9.07 6.11
N ALA A 83 -2.27 7.98 5.36
CA ALA A 83 -2.15 8.04 3.90
C ALA A 83 -3.35 8.79 3.29
N TYR A 84 -4.56 8.56 3.79
CA TYR A 84 -5.77 9.26 3.35
C TYR A 84 -5.69 10.78 3.56
N GLN A 85 -5.10 11.24 4.66
CA GLN A 85 -4.92 12.67 4.94
C GLN A 85 -3.86 13.31 4.05
N CYS A 86 -2.98 12.52 3.43
CA CYS A 86 -1.96 12.99 2.50
C CYS A 86 -2.45 13.03 1.04
N CYS A 87 -3.70 12.62 0.76
CA CYS A 87 -4.27 12.62 -0.58
C CYS A 87 -4.31 14.01 -1.21
N LYS A 88 -3.74 14.13 -2.42
CA LYS A 88 -3.76 15.35 -3.23
C LYS A 88 -4.97 15.37 -4.16
N SER A 89 -5.19 14.28 -4.90
CA SER A 89 -6.31 14.16 -5.84
C SER A 89 -7.58 13.56 -5.22
N GLU A 90 -8.71 13.84 -5.85
CA GLU A 90 -9.98 13.17 -5.55
C GLU A 90 -9.97 11.71 -6.04
N ALA A 91 -9.26 11.42 -7.14
CA ALA A 91 -9.16 10.06 -7.68
C ALA A 91 -8.62 9.07 -6.63
N VAL A 92 -7.54 9.44 -5.94
CA VAL A 92 -6.95 8.63 -4.87
C VAL A 92 -7.90 8.51 -3.68
N ARG A 93 -8.57 9.60 -3.27
CA ARG A 93 -9.59 9.55 -2.20
C ARG A 93 -10.72 8.60 -2.54
N LEU A 94 -11.18 8.58 -3.78
CA LEU A 94 -12.20 7.65 -4.26
C LEU A 94 -11.72 6.20 -4.21
N SER A 95 -10.44 5.91 -4.44
CA SER A 95 -9.89 4.55 -4.26
C SER A 95 -10.07 4.06 -2.83
N PHE A 96 -9.81 4.90 -1.81
CA PHE A 96 -10.05 4.54 -0.42
C PHE A 96 -11.52 4.27 -0.12
N VAL A 97 -12.42 5.13 -0.61
CA VAL A 97 -13.86 4.98 -0.39
C VAL A 97 -14.38 3.71 -1.08
N ARG A 98 -13.94 3.46 -2.32
CA ARG A 98 -14.32 2.26 -3.08
C ARG A 98 -13.89 0.99 -2.38
N GLU A 99 -12.63 0.91 -1.93
CA GLU A 99 -12.16 -0.31 -1.29
C GLU A 99 -12.79 -0.53 0.09
N ALA A 100 -13.06 0.55 0.84
CA ALA A 100 -13.79 0.48 2.10
C ALA A 100 -15.20 -0.08 1.90
N LEU A 101 -15.91 0.38 0.86
CA LEU A 101 -17.24 -0.14 0.50
C LEU A 101 -17.20 -1.58 0.00
N GLN A 102 -16.17 -1.96 -0.75
CA GLN A 102 -16.00 -3.33 -1.25
C GLN A 102 -15.71 -4.31 -0.11
N SER A 103 -14.87 -3.92 0.86
CA SER A 103 -14.59 -4.75 2.04
C SER A 103 -15.88 -5.08 2.80
N ILE A 104 -16.77 -4.10 2.99
CA ILE A 104 -18.07 -4.29 3.67
C ILE A 104 -18.99 -5.25 2.89
N ASN A 105 -18.93 -5.24 1.55
CA ASN A 105 -19.79 -6.08 0.71
C ASN A 105 -19.27 -7.51 0.51
N MET A 106 -18.00 -7.79 0.82
CA MET A 106 -17.38 -9.12 0.68
C MET A 106 -17.49 -10.00 1.95
N ASP A 107 -18.02 -9.49 3.06
CA ASP A 107 -18.36 -10.26 4.27
C ASP A 107 -19.67 -11.08 4.12
N LYS A 108 -19.90 -11.72 2.97
CA LYS A 108 -21.09 -12.54 2.70
C LYS A 108 -20.77 -13.99 2.34
#